data_AF-A0A916H5X4-F1
#
_entry.id   AF-A0A916H5X4-F1
#
_cell.length_a   1.000
_cell.length_b   1.000
_cell.length_c   1.000
_cell.angle_alpha   90.00
_cell.angle_beta   90.00
_cell.angle_gamma   90.00
#
_symmetry.space_group_name_H-M   'P 1'
#
loop_
_entity.id
_entity.type
_entity.pdbx_description
1 polymer ?
#
loop_
_entity_poly.entity_id
_entity_poly.type
_entity_poly.pdbx_seq_one_letter_code
_entity_poly.pdbx_strand_id
1 'polypeptide(L)'
;LKLSGDILSSAKAAGADCLMVACPLCHGNLDIRQKEIEEATGERFGMPVFYMTQLLALAVGVSSKKLGFDSMIVNPLPLLKEKGLV
;
A
#
# COMPACT_ATOMS: atom_id res chain seq x y z
N LEU A 1 -9.44 -0.78 -13.96
CA LEU A 1 -10.09 -0.45 -12.67
C LEU A 1 -10.67 -1.70 -12.01
N LYS A 2 -11.57 -2.46 -12.65
CA LYS A 2 -12.20 -3.67 -12.08
C LYS A 2 -11.21 -4.64 -11.39
N LEU A 3 -10.25 -5.21 -12.13
CA LEU A 3 -9.31 -6.20 -11.56
C LEU A 3 -8.48 -5.66 -10.39
N SER A 4 -8.03 -4.41 -10.46
CA SER A 4 -7.32 -3.75 -9.34
C SER A 4 -8.22 -3.58 -8.13
N GLY A 5 -9.48 -3.20 -8.33
CA GLY A 5 -10.48 -3.11 -7.27
C GLY A 5 -10.79 -4.45 -6.62
N ASP A 6 -10.93 -5.51 -7.42
CA ASP A 6 -11.16 -6.87 -6.92
C ASP A 6 -10.00 -7.33 -6.01
N ILE A 7 -8.74 -7.01 -6.37
CA ILE A 7 -7.56 -7.29 -5.53
C ILE A 7 -7.62 -6.52 -4.20
N LEU A 8 -7.89 -5.21 -4.25
CA LEU A 8 -7.96 -4.36 -3.05
C LEU A 8 -9.10 -4.80 -2.13
N SER A 9 -10.27 -5.11 -2.69
CA SER A 9 -11.44 -5.56 -1.95
C SER A 9 -11.19 -6.93 -1.32
N SER A 10 -10.58 -7.87 -2.06
CA SER A 10 -10.18 -9.17 -1.51
C SER A 10 -9.17 -9.04 -0.37
N ALA A 11 -8.16 -8.17 -0.50
CA ALA A 11 -7.17 -7.96 0.56
C ALA A 11 -7.80 -7.33 1.81
N LYS A 12 -8.67 -6.33 1.63
CA LYS A 12 -9.42 -5.71 2.72
C LYS A 12 -10.35 -6.70 3.43
N ALA A 13 -11.08 -7.52 2.67
CA ALA A 13 -11.96 -8.56 3.21
C ALA A 13 -11.19 -9.64 4.00
N ALA A 14 -9.94 -9.90 3.61
CA ALA A 14 -9.04 -10.79 4.34
C ALA A 14 -8.43 -10.16 5.61
N GLY A 15 -8.71 -8.87 5.89
CA GLY A 15 -8.15 -8.15 7.04
C GLY A 15 -6.67 -7.78 6.88
N ALA A 16 -6.18 -7.65 5.63
CA ALA A 16 -4.81 -7.23 5.39
C ALA A 16 -4.58 -5.78 5.84
N ASP A 17 -3.46 -5.55 6.52
CA ASP A 17 -3.02 -4.20 6.93
C ASP A 17 -2.50 -3.38 5.72
N CYS A 18 -1.87 -4.06 4.76
CA CYS A 18 -1.26 -3.46 3.57
C CYS A 18 -1.08 -4.49 2.46
N LEU A 19 -0.72 -4.02 1.26
CA LEU A 19 -0.27 -4.86 0.14
C LEU A 19 1.23 -4.75 -0.08
N MET A 20 1.85 -5.85 -0.51
CA MET A 20 3.21 -5.86 -1.03
C MET A 20 3.17 -6.20 -2.52
N VAL A 21 3.94 -5.45 -3.32
CA VAL A 21 4.15 -5.73 -4.73
C VAL A 21 5.63 -5.81 -5.07
N ALA A 22 5.97 -6.57 -6.10
CA ALA A 22 7.35 -6.69 -6.63
C ALA A 22 7.45 -6.27 -8.10
N CYS A 23 6.41 -5.63 -8.64
CA CYS A 23 6.34 -5.18 -10.03
C CYS A 23 5.90 -3.70 -10.08
N PRO A 24 6.63 -2.81 -10.77
CA PRO A 24 6.28 -1.39 -10.85
C PRO A 24 4.89 -1.14 -11.44
N LEU A 25 4.47 -1.96 -12.40
CA LEU A 25 3.12 -1.86 -12.98
C LEU A 25 2.03 -2.25 -11.97
N CYS A 26 2.28 -3.24 -11.11
CA CYS A 26 1.36 -3.58 -10.03
C CYS A 26 1.28 -2.44 -9.01
N HIS A 27 2.41 -1.81 -8.68
CA HIS A 27 2.44 -0.65 -7.79
C HIS A 27 1.63 0.51 -8.37
N GLY A 28 1.84 0.85 -9.65
CA GLY A 28 1.05 1.88 -10.31
C GLY A 28 -0.45 1.56 -10.35
N ASN A 29 -0.82 0.30 -10.61
CA ASN A 29 -2.22 -0.11 -10.69
C ASN A 29 -2.96 -0.15 -9.35
N LEU A 30 -2.26 -0.30 -8.22
CA LEU A 30 -2.86 -0.48 -6.89
C LEU A 30 -2.65 0.73 -5.97
N ASP A 31 -1.55 1.46 -6.09
CA ASP A 31 -1.26 2.67 -5.29
C ASP A 31 -1.73 3.94 -6.03
N ILE A 32 -1.17 4.19 -7.21
CA ILE A 32 -1.43 5.43 -7.98
C ILE A 32 -2.90 5.55 -8.36
N ARG A 33 -3.50 4.44 -8.81
CA ARG A 33 -4.89 4.43 -9.26
C ARG A 33 -5.89 4.19 -8.13
N GLN A 34 -5.46 4.08 -6.86
CA GLN A 34 -6.35 3.69 -5.77
C GLN A 34 -7.56 4.63 -5.66
N LYS A 35 -7.33 5.94 -5.78
CA LYS A 35 -8.40 6.94 -5.77
C LYS A 35 -9.41 6.76 -6.92
N GLU A 36 -8.93 6.52 -8.16
CA GLU A 36 -9.81 6.24 -9.30
C GLU A 36 -10.65 4.97 -9.07
N ILE A 37 -10.06 3.95 -8.43
CA ILE A 37 -10.75 2.69 -8.14
C ILE A 37 -11.83 2.93 -7.07
N GLU A 38 -11.51 3.68 -6.01
CA GLU A 38 -12.47 4.06 -4.96
C GLU A 38 -13.64 4.88 -5.52
N GLU A 39 -13.37 5.80 -6.45
CA GLU A 39 -14.42 6.57 -7.15
C GLU A 39 -15.29 5.68 -8.04
N ALA A 40 -14.70 4.72 -8.77
CA ALA A 40 -15.44 3.84 -9.67
C ALA A 40 -16.24 2.73 -8.95
N THR A 41 -15.81 2.31 -7.76
CA THR A 41 -16.43 1.21 -7.00
C THR A 41 -17.33 1.70 -5.87
N GLY A 42 -17.13 2.93 -5.39
CA GLY A 42 -17.77 3.43 -4.18
C GLY A 42 -17.17 2.89 -2.87
N GLU A 43 -16.16 2.01 -2.96
CA GLU A 43 -15.44 1.50 -1.80
C GLU A 43 -14.33 2.48 -1.38
N ARG A 44 -13.88 2.37 -0.13
CA ARG A 44 -12.68 3.03 0.38
C ARG A 44 -11.72 1.97 0.86
N PHE A 45 -10.53 1.94 0.30
CA PHE A 45 -9.49 0.99 0.66
C PHE A 45 -8.50 1.65 1.60
N GLY A 46 -8.00 2.84 1.25
CA GLY A 46 -7.02 3.56 2.06
C GLY A 46 -5.83 2.70 2.49
N MET A 47 -5.45 1.73 1.67
CA MET A 47 -4.52 0.66 2.02
C MET A 47 -3.15 0.96 1.43
N PRO A 48 -2.10 1.08 2.27
CA PRO A 48 -0.74 1.29 1.79
C PRO A 48 -0.29 0.13 0.89
N VAL A 49 0.31 0.45 -0.25
CA VAL A 49 0.89 -0.54 -1.15
C VAL A 49 2.41 -0.35 -1.17
N PHE A 50 3.12 -1.25 -0.51
CA PHE A 50 4.58 -1.23 -0.44
C PHE A 50 5.21 -1.96 -1.61
N TYR A 51 6.31 -1.42 -2.11
CA TYR A 51 7.24 -2.21 -2.89
C TYR A 51 8.01 -3.15 -1.97
N MET A 52 8.25 -4.39 -2.39
CA MET A 52 8.88 -5.44 -1.58
C MET A 52 10.19 -5.00 -0.90
N THR A 53 11.01 -4.21 -1.59
CA THR A 53 12.27 -3.70 -1.06
C THR A 53 12.09 -2.71 0.09
N GLN A 54 10.98 -1.97 0.14
CA GLN A 54 10.68 -1.05 1.24
C GLN A 54 10.41 -1.83 2.54
N LEU A 55 9.63 -2.91 2.45
CA LEU A 55 9.36 -3.78 3.60
C LEU A 55 10.61 -4.54 4.04
N LEU A 56 11.41 -5.03 3.08
CA LEU A 56 12.69 -5.68 3.40
C LEU A 56 13.64 -4.72 4.12
N ALA A 57 13.78 -3.49 3.60
CA ALA A 57 14.65 -2.48 4.21
C ALA A 57 14.16 -2.07 5.60
N LEU A 58 12.85 -1.93 5.80
CA LEU A 58 12.26 -1.70 7.11
C LEU A 58 12.59 -2.85 8.09
N ALA A 59 12.43 -4.10 7.66
CA ALA A 59 12.67 -5.29 8.48
C ALA A 59 14.14 -5.44 8.92
N VAL A 60 15.10 -4.98 8.12
CA VAL A 60 16.53 -4.98 8.48
C VAL A 60 16.98 -3.70 9.20
N GLY A 61 16.04 -2.83 9.59
CA GLY A 61 16.32 -1.65 10.42
C GLY A 61 16.79 -0.41 9.66
N VAL A 62 16.55 -0.31 8.35
CA VAL A 62 16.79 0.94 7.62
C VAL A 62 15.79 2.00 8.09
N SER A 63 16.31 3.20 8.39
CA SER A 63 15.48 4.34 8.81
C SER A 63 14.37 4.63 7.81
N SER A 64 13.13 4.75 8.31
CA SER A 64 11.93 5.09 7.52
C SER A 64 12.08 6.34 6.65
N LYS A 65 12.91 7.31 7.08
CA LYS A 65 13.24 8.52 6.31
C LYS A 65 13.97 8.23 4.99
N LYS A 66 14.53 7.03 4.80
CA LYS A 66 15.23 6.60 3.58
C LYS A 66 14.39 5.67 2.70
N LEU A 67 13.16 5.35 3.10
CA LEU A 67 12.33 4.34 2.43
C LEU A 67 11.33 4.93 1.41
N GLY A 68 11.31 6.26 1.27
CA GLY A 68 10.44 6.94 0.29
C GLY A 68 8.95 6.83 0.60
N PHE A 69 8.58 6.66 1.87
CA PHE A 69 7.18 6.56 2.31
C PHE A 69 6.36 7.82 2.04
N ASP A 70 7.02 8.98 1.96
CA ASP A 70 6.46 10.27 1.59
C ASP A 70 6.03 10.36 0.11
N SER A 71 6.56 9.47 -0.74
CA SER A 71 6.20 9.40 -2.16
C SER A 71 5.03 8.44 -2.45
N MET A 72 4.55 7.70 -1.45
CA MET A 72 3.41 6.79 -1.62
C MET A 72 2.09 7.56 -1.62
N ILE A 73 1.13 7.10 -2.42
CA ILE A 73 -0.15 7.77 -2.60
C ILE A 73 -1.02 7.59 -1.36
N VAL A 74 -1.03 6.37 -0.80
CA VAL A 74 -1.57 6.12 0.52
C VAL A 74 -0.45 6.19 1.54
N ASN A 75 -0.51 7.16 2.44
CA ASN A 75 0.49 7.37 3.48
C ASN A 75 0.59 6.16 4.43
N PRO A 76 1.73 5.44 4.48
CA PRO A 76 1.89 4.26 5.33
C PRO A 76 2.20 4.59 6.80
N LEU A 77 2.61 5.83 7.12
CA LEU A 77 3.13 6.17 8.45
C LEU A 77 2.12 5.97 9.60
N PRO A 78 0.81 6.26 9.45
CA PRO A 78 -0.17 5.96 10.49
C PRO A 78 -0.19 4.47 10.86
N LEU A 79 -0.22 3.60 9.85
CA LEU A 79 -0.20 2.15 10.02
C LEU A 79 1.10 1.69 10.69
N LEU A 80 2.25 2.15 10.19
CA LEU A 80 3.54 1.72 10.72
C LEU A 80 3.74 2.14 12.18
N LYS A 81 3.24 3.33 12.57
CA LYS A 81 3.24 3.79 13.96
C LYS A 81 2.34 2.93 14.85
N GLU A 82 1.15 2.60 14.37
CA GLU A 82 0.21 1.71 15.08
C GLU A 82 0.84 0.34 15.35
N LYS A 83 1.61 -0.19 14.39
CA LYS A 83 2.32 -1.47 14.51
C LYS A 83 3.65 -1.38 15.26
N GLY A 84 4.07 -0.19 15.71
CA GLY A 84 5.34 0.01 16.42
C GLY A 84 6.59 -0.24 15.57
N LEU A 85 6.48 -0.06 14.25
CA LEU A 85 7.58 -0.29 13.30
C LEU A 85 8.40 0.97 12.99
N VAL A 86 7.87 2.16 13.32
CA VAL A 86 8.53 3.47 13.14
C VAL A 86 8.18 4.45 14.25
#